data_AF-A0AAD6ZG92-F1
#
_entry.id   AF-A0AAD6ZG92-F1
#
_cell.length_a   1.000
_cell.length_b   1.000
_cell.length_c   1.000
_cell.angle_alpha   90.00
_cell.angle_beta   90.00
_cell.angle_gamma   90.00
#
_symmetry.space_group_name_H-M   'P 1'
#
loop_
_entity.id
_entity.type
_entity.pdbx_description
1 polymer ?
#
loop_
_entity_poly.entity_id
_entity_poly.type
_entity_poly.pdbx_seq_one_letter_code
_entity_poly.pdbx_strand_id
1 'polypeptide(L)'
;VLAGAIFNNKDDKKGQSDKHIELMTQKLGKPHHRFPDTSDTHFRSYRDAATELITYIIEYLEMMELIRWLKDNASLTNIEKNLRDTLNDLAMLTKLCAMILYQQIISHPYLQQVHGPGTENINLLDFGPFHI
;
A
#
# COMPACT_ATOMS: atom_id res chain seq x y z
N VAL A 1 4.38 2.67 5.31
CA VAL A 1 4.93 2.31 6.64
C VAL A 1 3.84 2.18 7.70
N LEU A 2 3.05 3.23 8.02
CA LEU A 2 2.03 3.14 9.10
C LEU A 2 0.95 2.09 8.81
N ALA A 3 0.36 2.09 7.62
CA ALA A 3 -0.63 1.09 7.22
C ALA A 3 -0.07 -0.34 7.24
N GLY A 4 1.16 -0.54 6.75
CA GLY A 4 1.82 -1.85 6.84
C GLY A 4 2.09 -2.28 8.27
N ALA A 5 2.45 -1.36 9.17
CA ALA A 5 2.63 -1.66 10.60
C ALA A 5 1.33 -2.09 11.31
N ILE A 6 0.16 -1.70 10.76
CA ILE A 6 -1.15 -2.08 11.29
C ILE A 6 -1.68 -3.34 10.60
N PHE A 7 -1.67 -3.39 9.26
CA PHE A 7 -2.34 -4.41 8.46
C PHE A 7 -1.42 -5.52 7.92
N ASN A 8 -0.11 -5.37 8.06
CA ASN A 8 0.87 -6.39 7.67
C ASN A 8 2.01 -6.48 8.70
N ASN A 9 1.65 -6.48 9.99
CA ASN A 9 2.61 -6.62 11.07
C ASN A 9 3.03 -8.08 11.21
N LYS A 10 4.31 -8.32 11.50
CA LYS A 10 4.85 -9.66 11.79
C LYS A 10 4.46 -10.18 13.19
N ASP A 11 4.11 -9.27 14.10
CA ASP A 11 3.66 -9.62 15.45
C ASP A 11 2.12 -9.77 15.43
N ASP A 12 1.64 -11.02 15.36
CA ASP A 12 0.21 -11.36 15.30
C ASP A 12 -0.58 -10.84 16.51
N LYS A 13 0.08 -10.53 17.63
CA LYS A 13 -0.58 -9.95 18.81
C LYS A 13 -0.81 -8.44 18.68
N LYS A 14 -0.10 -7.77 17.77
CA LYS A 14 -0.15 -6.30 17.59
C LYS A 14 -0.73 -5.88 16.25
N GLY A 15 -0.68 -6.75 15.24
CA GLY A 15 -1.24 -6.51 13.91
C GLY A 15 -2.74 -6.79 13.82
N GLN A 16 -3.37 -6.27 12.77
CA GLN A 16 -4.74 -6.56 12.36
C GLN A 16 -4.78 -7.27 11.00
N SER A 17 -3.71 -8.01 10.65
CA SER A 17 -3.52 -8.58 9.31
C SER A 17 -4.64 -9.53 8.88
N ASP A 18 -5.03 -10.48 9.73
CA ASP A 18 -6.09 -11.43 9.38
C ASP A 18 -7.46 -10.76 9.33
N LYS A 19 -7.73 -9.81 10.24
CA LYS A 19 -8.97 -9.03 10.22
C LYS A 19 -9.07 -8.14 8.99
N HIS A 20 -7.95 -7.57 8.53
CA HIS A 20 -7.91 -6.79 7.29
C HIS A 20 -8.35 -7.65 6.11
N ILE A 21 -7.79 -8.85 5.95
CA ILE A 21 -8.17 -9.76 4.87
C ILE A 21 -9.65 -10.12 4.95
N GLU A 22 -10.13 -10.50 6.13
CA GLU A 22 -11.52 -10.91 6.34
C GLU A 22 -12.49 -9.77 6.00
N LEU A 23 -12.26 -8.57 6.55
CA LEU A 23 -13.12 -7.41 6.33
C LEU A 23 -13.11 -6.95 4.87
N MET A 24 -11.94 -6.88 4.24
CA MET A 24 -11.86 -6.51 2.82
C MET A 24 -12.51 -7.55 1.93
N THR A 25 -12.38 -8.84 2.27
CA THR A 25 -13.06 -9.93 1.54
C THR A 25 -14.58 -9.80 1.65
N GLN A 26 -15.09 -9.49 2.85
CA GLN A 26 -16.51 -9.26 3.08
C GLN A 26 -17.02 -8.02 2.34
N LYS A 27 -16.28 -6.91 2.40
CA LYS A 27 -16.66 -5.63 1.77
C LYS A 27 -16.64 -5.69 0.25
N LEU A 28 -15.64 -6.36 -0.33
CA LEU A 28 -15.46 -6.44 -1.78
C LEU A 28 -16.18 -7.64 -2.42
N GLY A 29 -16.76 -8.54 -1.61
CA GLY A 29 -17.46 -9.73 -2.08
C GLY A 29 -16.58 -10.75 -2.79
N LYS A 30 -15.26 -10.66 -2.64
CA LYS A 30 -14.26 -11.53 -3.27
C LYS A 30 -13.03 -11.67 -2.38
N PRO A 31 -12.28 -12.80 -2.46
CA PRO A 31 -11.05 -12.96 -1.68
C PRO A 31 -10.10 -11.78 -1.86
N HIS A 32 -9.69 -11.17 -0.75
CA HIS A 32 -8.71 -10.10 -0.72
C HIS A 32 -7.32 -10.63 -0.34
N HIS A 33 -6.27 -10.04 -0.89
CA HIS A 33 -4.90 -10.41 -0.56
C HIS A 33 -4.44 -9.75 0.75
N ARG A 34 -3.25 -10.15 1.23
CA ARG A 34 -2.59 -9.44 2.34
C ARG A 34 -2.22 -8.02 1.90
N PHE A 35 -2.25 -7.10 2.85
CA PHE A 35 -1.74 -5.75 2.62
C PHE A 35 -0.29 -5.79 2.14
N PRO A 36 0.15 -4.91 1.20
CA PRO A 36 1.44 -5.03 0.56
C PRO A 36 2.54 -4.76 1.58
N ASP A 37 3.70 -5.39 1.38
CA ASP A 37 4.83 -5.18 2.28
C ASP A 37 5.29 -3.72 2.21
N THR A 38 5.67 -3.17 3.36
CA THR A 38 6.27 -1.81 3.46
C THR A 38 7.57 -1.81 4.25
N SER A 39 8.10 -3.01 4.56
CA SER A 39 9.37 -3.23 5.23
C SER A 39 10.52 -3.53 4.26
N ASP A 40 10.19 -3.93 3.03
CA ASP A 40 11.16 -4.05 1.94
C ASP A 40 11.69 -2.67 1.53
N THR A 41 13.01 -2.54 1.41
CA THR A 41 13.69 -1.32 0.94
C THR A 41 13.42 -1.03 -0.53
N HIS A 42 12.85 -1.98 -1.26
CA HIS A 42 12.53 -1.80 -2.66
C HIS A 42 11.40 -0.77 -2.86
N PHE A 43 11.69 0.28 -3.64
CA PHE A 43 10.79 1.41 -3.87
C PHE A 43 9.37 1.04 -4.35
N ARG A 44 9.24 -0.14 -4.98
CA ARG A 44 7.97 -0.71 -5.45
C ARG A 44 7.02 -1.03 -4.29
N SER A 45 7.51 -1.56 -3.17
CA SER A 45 6.71 -2.04 -2.03
C SER A 45 5.82 -0.92 -1.44
N TYR A 46 6.41 0.27 -1.27
CA TYR A 46 5.72 1.47 -0.79
C TYR A 46 4.63 1.95 -1.75
N ARG A 47 4.83 1.76 -3.05
CA ARG A 47 3.91 2.22 -4.10
C ARG A 47 2.75 1.25 -4.30
N ASP A 48 2.99 -0.03 -4.14
CA ASP A 48 1.94 -1.04 -4.12
C ASP A 48 1.01 -0.80 -2.90
N ALA A 49 1.59 -0.55 -1.73
CA ALA A 49 0.83 -0.18 -0.53
C ALA A 49 0.05 1.14 -0.70
N ALA A 50 0.64 2.15 -1.35
CA ALA A 50 -0.05 3.40 -1.67
C ALA A 50 -1.23 3.16 -2.63
N THR A 51 -1.03 2.32 -3.64
CA THR A 51 -2.05 1.98 -4.63
C THR A 51 -3.25 1.30 -3.96
N GLU A 52 -3.02 0.32 -3.08
CA GLU A 52 -4.08 -0.34 -2.33
C GLU A 52 -4.87 0.64 -1.45
N LEU A 53 -4.17 1.48 -0.69
CA LEU A 53 -4.81 2.47 0.19
C LEU A 53 -5.69 3.47 -0.59
N ILE A 54 -5.21 3.97 -1.72
CA ILE A 54 -5.98 4.91 -2.54
C ILE A 54 -7.16 4.23 -3.23
N THR A 55 -6.98 2.98 -3.69
CA THR A 55 -8.03 2.22 -4.36
C THR A 55 -9.22 1.95 -3.43
N TYR A 56 -8.95 1.63 -2.16
CA TYR A 56 -9.96 1.23 -1.17
C TYR A 56 -10.06 2.20 0.01
N ILE A 57 -9.87 3.50 -0.24
CA ILE A 57 -9.77 4.51 0.82
C ILE A 57 -10.98 4.54 1.74
N ILE A 58 -12.18 4.33 1.19
CA ILE A 58 -13.44 4.35 1.94
C ILE A 58 -13.49 3.13 2.88
N GLU A 59 -13.17 1.94 2.36
CA GLU A 59 -13.12 0.69 3.11
C GLU A 59 -12.08 0.76 4.24
N TYR A 60 -10.92 1.38 3.99
CA TYR A 60 -9.93 1.62 5.02
C TYR A 60 -10.44 2.56 6.11
N LEU A 61 -11.12 3.65 5.76
CA LEU A 61 -11.71 4.57 6.75
C LEU A 61 -12.76 3.86 7.61
N GLU A 62 -13.64 3.06 7.00
CA GLU A 62 -14.62 2.24 7.71
C GLU A 62 -13.96 1.21 8.64
N MET A 63 -12.88 0.57 8.18
CA MET A 63 -12.12 -0.36 9.00
C MET A 63 -11.46 0.34 10.19
N MET A 64 -10.95 1.57 10.02
CA MET A 64 -10.43 2.36 11.14
C MET A 64 -11.50 2.68 12.18
N GLU A 65 -12.74 2.96 11.76
CA GLU A 65 -13.87 3.12 12.67
C GLU A 65 -14.21 1.81 13.40
N LEU A 66 -14.23 0.68 12.69
CA LEU A 66 -14.49 -0.63 13.30
C LEU A 66 -13.41 -1.00 14.33
N ILE A 67 -12.12 -0.79 14.02
CA ILE A 67 -11.01 -0.99 14.95
C ILE A 67 -11.19 -0.14 16.20
N ARG A 68 -11.67 1.09 16.06
CA ARG A 68 -11.98 1.96 17.20
C ARG A 68 -13.10 1.37 18.03
N TRP A 69 -14.22 0.98 17.42
CA TRP A 69 -15.39 0.45 18.12
C TRP A 69 -15.15 -0.88 18.84
N LEU A 70 -14.29 -1.74 18.30
CA LEU A 70 -13.96 -3.03 18.91
C LEU A 70 -13.06 -2.93 20.14
N LYS A 71 -12.53 -1.74 20.48
CA LYS A 71 -11.68 -1.53 21.65
C LYS A 71 -12.53 -1.10 22.85
N ASP A 72 -12.18 -1.60 24.03
CA ASP A 72 -12.91 -1.33 25.28
C ASP A 72 -13.09 0.17 25.58
N ASN A 73 -12.08 0.99 25.26
CA ASN A 73 -12.11 2.44 25.50
C ASN A 73 -12.55 3.25 24.27
N ALA A 74 -12.99 2.59 23.19
CA ALA A 74 -13.34 3.19 21.91
C ALA A 74 -12.28 4.18 21.36
N SER A 75 -10.99 3.90 21.62
CA SER A 75 -9.87 4.80 21.33
C SER A 75 -8.89 4.22 20.32
N LEU A 76 -8.41 5.05 19.39
CA LEU A 76 -7.32 4.68 18.49
C LEU A 76 -5.95 4.84 19.15
N THR A 77 -4.99 4.00 18.77
CA THR A 77 -3.57 4.23 19.12
C THR A 77 -3.02 5.43 18.35
N ASN A 78 -1.85 5.95 18.76
CA ASN A 78 -1.21 7.06 18.04
C ASN A 78 -0.94 6.72 16.56
N ILE A 79 -0.51 5.49 16.25
CA ILE A 79 -0.21 5.05 14.87
C ILE A 79 -1.50 4.96 14.05
N GLU A 80 -2.57 4.41 14.64
CA GLU A 80 -3.88 4.32 13.99
C GLU A 80 -4.49 5.70 13.75
N LYS A 81 -4.41 6.59 14.74
CA LYS A 81 -4.90 7.96 14.60
C LYS A 81 -4.15 8.69 13.48
N ASN A 82 -2.81 8.61 13.46
CA ASN A 82 -2.00 9.19 12.41
C ASN A 82 -2.37 8.64 11.02
N LEU A 83 -2.65 7.34 10.92
CA LEU A 83 -3.11 6.75 9.67
C LEU A 83 -4.48 7.30 9.25
N ARG A 84 -5.47 7.32 10.16
CA ARG A 84 -6.81 7.86 9.89
C ARG A 84 -6.75 9.32 9.46
N ASP A 85 -5.95 10.13 10.13
CA ASP A 85 -5.76 11.54 9.80
C ASP A 85 -5.09 11.68 8.42
N THR A 86 -4.09 10.85 8.11
CA THR A 86 -3.45 10.81 6.78
C THR A 86 -4.43 10.44 5.66
N LEU A 87 -5.34 9.49 5.91
CA LEU A 87 -6.36 9.07 4.92
C LEU A 87 -7.46 10.13 4.72
N ASN A 88 -7.61 11.09 5.62
CA ASN A 88 -8.53 12.22 5.46
C ASN A 88 -7.84 13.50 4.95
N ASP A 89 -6.51 13.53 4.92
CA ASP A 89 -5.74 14.70 4.47
C ASP A 89 -5.53 14.70 2.95
N LEU A 90 -6.22 15.61 2.27
CA LEU A 90 -6.12 15.81 0.83
C LEU A 90 -4.68 16.02 0.33
N ALA A 91 -3.84 16.72 1.10
CA ALA A 91 -2.45 16.97 0.71
C ALA A 91 -1.64 15.66 0.68
N MET A 92 -1.88 14.78 1.65
CA MET A 92 -1.24 13.46 1.70
C MET A 92 -1.77 12.54 0.62
N LEU A 93 -3.08 12.53 0.38
CA LEU A 93 -3.68 11.77 -0.73
C LEU A 93 -3.11 12.20 -2.08
N THR A 94 -2.91 13.51 -2.29
CA THR A 94 -2.30 14.03 -3.52
C THR A 94 -0.88 13.51 -3.71
N LYS A 95 -0.07 13.46 -2.64
CA LYS A 95 1.28 12.88 -2.71
C LYS A 95 1.26 11.39 -3.05
N LEU A 96 0.34 10.62 -2.45
CA LEU A 96 0.17 9.20 -2.76
C LEU A 96 -0.25 9.00 -4.22
N CYS A 97 -1.22 9.79 -4.71
CA CYS A 97 -1.63 9.78 -6.11
C CYS A 97 -0.47 10.10 -7.06
N ALA A 98 0.34 11.12 -6.76
CA ALA A 98 1.51 11.46 -7.56
C ALA A 98 2.53 10.30 -7.63
N MET A 99 2.76 9.62 -6.50
CA MET A 99 3.63 8.43 -6.46
C MET A 99 3.08 7.28 -7.31
N ILE A 100 1.76 7.04 -7.24
CA ILE A 100 1.08 5.99 -8.02
C ILE A 100 1.15 6.32 -9.51
N LEU A 101 0.88 7.57 -9.90
CA LEU A 101 0.95 8.01 -11.30
C LEU A 101 2.36 7.82 -11.87
N TYR A 102 3.40 8.21 -11.12
CA TYR A 102 4.77 7.94 -11.54
C TYR A 102 5.03 6.43 -11.69
N GLN A 103 4.53 5.62 -10.74
CA GLN A 103 4.70 4.17 -10.79
C GLN A 103 4.08 3.57 -12.06
N GLN A 104 2.86 3.98 -12.40
CA GLN A 104 2.11 3.46 -13.55
C GLN A 104 2.63 3.99 -14.89
N ILE A 105 3.00 5.27 -14.97
CA ILE A 105 3.35 5.92 -16.24
C ILE A 105 4.84 5.74 -16.58
N ILE A 106 5.71 5.74 -15.57
CA ILE A 106 7.17 5.72 -15.80
C ILE A 106 7.75 4.39 -15.37
N SER A 107 7.57 4.00 -14.10
CA SER A 107 8.32 2.88 -13.52
C SER A 107 7.93 1.52 -14.10
N HIS A 108 6.63 1.20 -14.18
CA HIS A 108 6.18 -0.09 -14.71
C HIS A 108 6.55 -0.27 -16.19
N PRO A 109 6.27 0.69 -17.10
CA PRO A 109 6.66 0.56 -18.50
C PRO A 109 8.17 0.42 -18.68
N TYR A 110 8.96 1.21 -17.94
CA TYR A 110 10.42 1.09 -17.97
C TYR A 110 10.89 -0.30 -17.52
N LEU A 111 10.37 -0.82 -16.40
CA LEU A 111 10.72 -2.16 -15.91
C LEU A 111 10.28 -3.29 -16.86
N GLN A 112 9.18 -3.11 -17.58
CA GLN A 112 8.74 -4.06 -18.61
C GLN A 112 9.70 -4.07 -19.81
N GLN A 113 10.21 -2.91 -20.22
CA GLN A 113 11.23 -2.82 -21.27
C GLN A 113 12.55 -3.46 -20.82
N VAL A 114 12.96 -3.22 -19.57
CA VAL A 114 14.18 -3.80 -18.99
C VAL A 114 14.11 -5.32 -18.89
N HIS A 115 12.97 -5.89 -18.51
CA HIS A 115 12.77 -7.34 -18.38
C HIS A 115 12.08 -7.98 -19.59
N GLY A 116 12.07 -7.31 -20.74
CA GLY A 116 11.42 -7.78 -21.96
C GLY A 116 12.15 -8.94 -22.66
N PRO A 117 11.48 -9.67 -23.54
CA PRO A 117 12.13 -10.70 -24.35
C PRO A 117 13.25 -10.09 -25.20
N GLY A 118 14.46 -10.66 -25.11
CA GLY A 118 15.64 -10.18 -25.83
C GLY A 118 16.58 -9.26 -25.04
N THR A 119 16.25 -8.93 -23.78
CA THR A 119 17.09 -8.08 -22.92
C THR A 119 17.81 -8.83 -21.80
N GLU A 120 17.69 -10.16 -21.77
CA GLU A 120 18.21 -11.04 -20.71
C GLU A 120 19.71 -10.92 -20.45
N ASN A 121 20.48 -10.49 -21.47
CA ASN A 121 21.93 -10.29 -21.39
C ASN A 121 22.37 -8.82 -21.53
N ILE A 122 21.41 -7.88 -21.57
CA ILE A 122 21.71 -6.45 -21.69
C ILE A 122 21.87 -5.90 -20.28
N ASN A 123 23.02 -5.29 -20.00
CA ASN A 123 23.23 -4.62 -18.72
C ASN A 123 22.22 -3.47 -18.58
N LEU A 124 21.62 -3.33 -17.39
CA LEU A 124 20.71 -2.24 -17.10
C LEU A 124 21.31 -0.87 -17.44
N LEU A 125 22.63 -0.70 -17.24
CA LEU A 125 23.34 0.54 -17.56
C LEU A 125 23.38 0.86 -19.07
N ASP A 126 23.24 -0.16 -19.93
CA ASP A 126 23.33 -0.04 -21.38
C ASP A 126 21.96 0.25 -22.05
N PHE A 127 20.89 0.42 -21.26
CA PHE A 127 19.55 0.83 -21.72
C PHE A 127 19.45 2.31 -22.13
N GLY A 128 20.53 2.88 -22.69
CA GLY A 128 20.72 4.29 -23.06
C GLY A 128 19.46 5.09 -23.41
N PRO A 129 18.69 4.74 -24.46
CA PRO A 129 17.53 5.53 -24.90
C PRO A 129 16.33 5.54 -23.93
N PHE A 130 16.32 4.66 -22.93
CA PHE A 130 15.27 4.57 -21.91
C PHE A 130 15.67 5.20 -20.57
N HIS A 131 16.95 5.55 -20.37
CA HIS A 131 17.40 6.31 -19.21
C HIS A 131 17.10 7.79 -19.45
N ILE A 132 15.96 8.25 -18.94
CA ILE A 132 15.51 9.65 -19.00
C ILE A 132 15.87 10.36 -17.69
#